data_AF-A0A1Q7RAY9-F1
#
_entry.id   AF-A0A1Q7RAY9-F1
#
_cell.length_a   1.000
_cell.length_b   1.000
_cell.length_c   1.000
_cell.angle_alpha   90.00
_cell.angle_beta   90.00
_cell.angle_gamma   90.00
#
_symmetry.space_group_name_H-M   'P 1'
#
loop_
_entity.id
_entity.type
_entity.pdbx_description
1 polymer ?
#
loop_
_entity_poly.entity_id
_entity_poly.type
_entity_poly.pdbx_seq_one_letter_code
_entity_poly.pdbx_strand_id
1 'polypeptide(L)'
;MLAAGVIAAAWPAGTASKAYAQSTTRLVLSSGTGVPAHAGFVFGPFSNLAMNEADDVVFLTSLRSARIELRAIVRSTGVTFSVVAFQGLRSPVPRTTYDSFSSPSMNGAGVIAFSAQLKDDVPLSALIRVEGGNAKPIATTADPVPGLPETTFQEFSAPLVSSAGNVLFGARGGGKTPTTGLYQWTPAGIQSLALPEEIKLTPNDLLEPVYFGHDEAVFVPRGTSPAVAVEQFFRAVAVRSFQELNPPPQVSETVEFLPPRVVQPRVRMVLVSLEGNNFQTVLLVGDPIQPVMAKQQPGAPLRPLAEVLGQTGGERGNIIIAGTTVGQEGDLALYCLCDGLLTRLTSPEEFLALMVGARGRGILSLAGDSQHTVAFVTPTGAPGTDSTAIYVTPLP
;
A
#
# COMPACT_ATOMS: atom_id res chain seq x y z
N MET A 1 -58.19 -55.65 23.55
CA MET A 1 -57.59 -54.39 24.01
C MET A 1 -56.10 -54.64 24.21
N LEU A 2 -55.28 -54.26 23.23
CA LEU A 2 -53.82 -54.44 23.23
C LEU A 2 -53.18 -53.06 23.26
N ALA A 3 -52.38 -52.80 24.29
CA ALA A 3 -51.63 -51.56 24.47
C ALA A 3 -50.34 -51.61 23.63
N ALA A 4 -50.15 -50.61 22.76
CA ALA A 4 -48.93 -50.42 21.98
C ALA A 4 -48.08 -49.32 22.63
N GLY A 5 -46.83 -49.66 22.95
CA GLY A 5 -45.84 -48.76 23.51
C GLY A 5 -45.29 -47.76 22.48
N VAL A 6 -45.05 -46.53 22.92
CA VAL A 6 -44.43 -45.46 22.13
C VAL A 6 -42.92 -45.49 22.37
N ILE A 7 -42.17 -45.64 21.28
CA ILE A 7 -40.71 -45.50 21.24
C ILE A 7 -40.40 -44.01 21.13
N ALA A 8 -39.72 -43.44 22.13
CA ALA A 8 -39.18 -42.09 22.08
C ALA A 8 -37.88 -42.08 21.27
N ALA A 9 -37.88 -41.44 20.10
CA ALA A 9 -36.68 -41.17 19.34
C ALA A 9 -35.98 -39.93 19.91
N ALA A 10 -34.79 -40.12 20.48
CA ALA A 10 -33.90 -39.03 20.86
C ALA A 10 -33.27 -38.42 19.60
N TRP A 11 -33.50 -37.13 19.37
CA TRP A 11 -32.75 -36.35 18.38
C TRP A 11 -31.36 -36.03 18.92
N PRO A 12 -30.29 -36.15 18.11
CA PRO A 12 -28.97 -35.72 18.52
C PRO A 12 -28.98 -34.20 18.69
N ALA A 13 -28.56 -33.75 19.88
CA ALA A 13 -28.35 -32.35 20.20
C ALA A 13 -27.41 -31.72 19.16
N GLY A 14 -27.84 -30.56 18.65
CA GLY A 14 -27.10 -29.79 17.66
C GLY A 14 -25.65 -29.55 18.08
N THR A 15 -24.77 -29.68 17.10
CA THR A 15 -23.39 -29.21 17.17
C THR A 15 -23.38 -27.78 17.67
N ALA A 16 -22.84 -27.58 18.88
CA ALA A 16 -22.54 -26.26 19.42
C ALA A 16 -21.65 -25.53 18.41
N SER A 17 -22.18 -24.47 17.81
CA SER A 17 -21.38 -23.52 17.03
C SER A 17 -20.26 -23.02 17.94
N LYS A 18 -19.01 -23.33 17.60
CA LYS A 18 -17.85 -22.71 18.25
C LYS A 18 -18.04 -21.21 18.16
N ALA A 19 -18.16 -20.53 19.30
CA ALA A 19 -18.14 -19.09 19.37
C ALA A 19 -16.76 -18.66 18.86
N TYR A 20 -16.71 -18.17 17.62
CA TYR A 20 -15.52 -17.52 17.07
C TYR A 20 -15.26 -16.27 17.93
N ALA A 21 -14.01 -16.06 18.33
CA ALA A 21 -13.60 -14.79 18.91
C ALA A 21 -14.09 -13.66 17.99
N GLN A 22 -14.65 -12.60 18.58
CA GLN A 22 -15.21 -11.49 17.81
C GLN A 22 -14.08 -10.84 17.01
N SER A 23 -14.14 -10.94 15.69
CA SER A 23 -13.15 -10.31 14.80
C SER A 23 -13.15 -8.80 15.06
N THR A 24 -11.96 -8.24 15.30
CA THR A 24 -11.71 -6.79 15.38
C THR A 24 -11.63 -6.16 13.99
N THR A 25 -11.48 -6.97 12.95
CA THR A 25 -11.47 -6.53 11.57
C THR A 25 -12.86 -6.11 11.10
N ARG A 26 -12.97 -4.87 10.62
CA ARG A 26 -14.20 -4.24 10.13
C ARG A 26 -14.20 -4.11 8.61
N LEU A 27 -15.31 -4.49 7.97
CA LEU A 27 -15.59 -4.14 6.58
C LEU A 27 -15.85 -2.63 6.47
N VAL A 28 -15.09 -1.94 5.63
CA VAL A 28 -15.30 -0.52 5.31
C VAL A 28 -16.15 -0.37 4.06
N LEU A 29 -15.78 -1.07 3.00
CA LEU A 29 -16.44 -0.93 1.70
C LEU A 29 -16.27 -2.19 0.86
N SER A 30 -17.33 -2.58 0.14
CA SER A 30 -17.29 -3.69 -0.83
C SER A 30 -17.60 -3.18 -2.24
N SER A 31 -16.93 -3.73 -3.24
CA SER A 31 -17.26 -3.50 -4.65
C SER A 31 -18.72 -3.90 -4.92
N GLY A 32 -19.41 -3.18 -5.78
CA GLY A 32 -20.84 -3.31 -6.04
C GLY A 32 -21.71 -2.43 -5.15
N THR A 33 -21.16 -1.81 -4.10
CA THR A 33 -21.87 -0.83 -3.28
C THR A 33 -22.13 0.45 -4.09
N GLY A 34 -23.32 1.05 -3.94
CA GLY A 34 -23.67 2.31 -4.59
C GLY A 34 -22.76 3.46 -4.17
N VAL A 35 -22.42 4.34 -5.11
CA VAL A 35 -21.53 5.49 -4.85
C VAL A 35 -22.36 6.66 -4.28
N PRO A 36 -22.08 7.14 -3.05
CA PRO A 36 -22.81 8.26 -2.47
C PRO A 36 -22.81 9.50 -3.37
N ALA A 37 -23.94 10.19 -3.47
CA ALA A 37 -24.15 11.36 -4.35
C ALA A 37 -23.95 11.14 -5.86
N HIS A 38 -23.70 9.90 -6.31
CA HIS A 38 -23.52 9.54 -7.72
C HIS A 38 -24.48 8.40 -8.10
N ALA A 39 -25.79 8.70 -8.12
CA ALA A 39 -26.82 7.72 -8.42
C ALA A 39 -26.60 7.02 -9.78
N GLY A 40 -26.81 5.71 -9.81
CA GLY A 40 -26.60 4.87 -11.01
C GLY A 40 -25.17 4.34 -11.16
N PHE A 41 -24.25 4.74 -10.28
CA PHE A 41 -22.91 4.16 -10.18
C PHE A 41 -22.76 3.25 -8.96
N VAL A 42 -21.97 2.20 -9.13
CA VAL A 42 -21.45 1.34 -8.05
C VAL A 42 -19.93 1.34 -8.06
N PHE A 43 -19.31 1.08 -6.92
CA PHE A 43 -17.87 0.88 -6.84
C PHE A 43 -17.45 -0.41 -7.56
N GLY A 44 -16.37 -0.35 -8.31
CA GLY A 44 -15.67 -1.50 -8.87
C GLY A 44 -14.58 -2.01 -7.91
N PRO A 45 -13.52 -2.65 -8.43
CA PRO A 45 -12.38 -3.08 -7.63
C PRO A 45 -11.69 -1.89 -6.95
N PHE A 46 -11.05 -2.16 -5.81
CA PHE A 46 -10.22 -1.22 -5.06
C PHE A 46 -8.74 -1.56 -5.21
N SER A 47 -7.88 -0.54 -5.23
CA SER A 47 -6.43 -0.73 -5.22
C SER A 47 -5.70 0.49 -4.66
N ASN A 48 -4.40 0.33 -4.40
CA ASN A 48 -3.48 1.44 -4.09
C ASN A 48 -3.98 2.33 -2.96
N LEU A 49 -4.23 1.71 -1.81
CA LEU A 49 -4.72 2.42 -0.65
C LEU A 49 -3.60 3.17 0.08
N ALA A 50 -3.93 4.32 0.65
CA ALA A 50 -3.11 5.01 1.64
C ALA A 50 -4.01 5.41 2.82
N MET A 51 -3.44 5.41 4.02
CA MET A 51 -4.13 5.65 5.28
C MET A 51 -3.38 6.72 6.08
N ASN A 52 -4.10 7.53 6.85
CA ASN A 52 -3.51 8.50 7.76
C ASN A 52 -3.86 8.20 9.23
N GLU A 53 -3.31 9.00 10.15
CA GLU A 53 -3.47 8.91 11.60
C GLU A 53 -4.90 9.18 12.10
N ALA A 54 -5.79 9.63 11.22
CA ALA A 54 -7.21 9.85 11.52
C ALA A 54 -8.11 8.72 10.99
N ASP A 55 -7.53 7.59 10.61
CA ASP A 55 -8.18 6.45 9.94
C ASP A 55 -8.87 6.80 8.62
N ASP A 56 -8.54 7.94 8.01
CA ASP A 56 -8.99 8.21 6.65
C ASP A 56 -8.25 7.29 5.69
N VAL A 57 -8.97 6.81 4.69
CA VAL A 57 -8.40 5.97 3.63
C VAL A 57 -8.63 6.64 2.29
N VAL A 58 -7.57 6.83 1.50
CA VAL A 58 -7.67 7.21 0.08
C VAL A 58 -7.29 6.01 -0.77
N PHE A 59 -8.01 5.79 -1.87
CA PHE A 59 -7.79 4.62 -2.73
C PHE A 59 -8.20 4.88 -4.18
N LEU A 60 -7.69 4.04 -5.09
CA LEU A 60 -8.18 3.95 -6.45
C LEU A 60 -9.33 2.97 -6.56
N THR A 61 -10.28 3.31 -7.42
CA THR A 61 -11.38 2.42 -7.79
C THR A 61 -11.90 2.74 -9.19
N SER A 62 -12.82 1.92 -9.69
CA SER A 62 -13.68 2.31 -10.79
C SER A 62 -15.10 2.60 -10.34
N LEU A 63 -15.78 3.52 -11.03
CA LEU A 63 -17.20 3.81 -10.87
C LEU A 63 -17.91 3.17 -12.06
N ARG A 64 -18.73 2.16 -11.80
CA ARG A 64 -19.39 1.34 -12.82
C ARG A 64 -20.87 1.65 -12.91
N SER A 65 -21.35 1.77 -14.14
CA SER A 65 -22.77 1.77 -14.47
C SER A 65 -23.02 0.75 -15.58
N ALA A 66 -24.28 0.60 -16.01
CA ALA A 66 -24.62 -0.26 -17.13
C ALA A 66 -24.00 0.17 -18.48
N ARG A 67 -23.45 1.39 -18.59
CA ARG A 67 -23.00 1.98 -19.86
C ARG A 67 -21.53 2.40 -19.87
N ILE A 68 -20.96 2.66 -18.71
CA ILE A 68 -19.61 3.22 -18.61
C ILE A 68 -18.94 2.78 -17.31
N GLU A 69 -17.62 2.63 -17.39
CA GLU A 69 -16.71 2.45 -16.26
C GLU A 69 -15.71 3.60 -16.26
N LEU A 70 -15.61 4.32 -15.15
CA LEU A 70 -14.74 5.48 -14.98
C LEU A 70 -13.72 5.20 -13.88
N ARG A 71 -12.46 5.57 -14.06
CA ARG A 71 -11.49 5.52 -12.95
C ARG A 71 -11.75 6.65 -11.95
N ALA A 72 -11.51 6.42 -10.67
CA ALA A 72 -11.68 7.43 -9.63
C ALA A 72 -10.69 7.27 -8.47
N ILE A 73 -10.38 8.40 -7.84
CA ILE A 73 -9.76 8.48 -6.52
C ILE A 73 -10.86 8.83 -5.53
N VAL A 74 -10.96 8.05 -4.46
CA VAL A 74 -12.00 8.19 -3.45
C VAL A 74 -11.36 8.28 -2.08
N ARG A 75 -11.89 9.14 -1.22
CA ARG A 75 -11.56 9.22 0.20
C ARG A 75 -12.71 8.65 1.01
N SER A 76 -12.38 7.81 1.98
CA SER A 76 -13.25 7.39 3.05
C SER A 76 -12.84 8.09 4.34
N THR A 77 -13.82 8.66 5.05
CA THR A 77 -13.66 9.27 6.38
C THR A 77 -14.70 8.63 7.30
N GLY A 78 -14.25 7.63 8.06
CA GLY A 78 -15.09 6.80 8.93
C GLY A 78 -16.15 6.00 8.15
N VAL A 79 -17.38 6.54 8.06
CA VAL A 79 -18.51 5.94 7.34
C VAL A 79 -18.95 6.76 6.13
N THR A 80 -18.26 7.87 5.87
CA THR A 80 -18.54 8.77 4.74
C THR A 80 -17.54 8.54 3.62
N PHE A 81 -17.98 8.81 2.39
CA PHE A 81 -17.15 8.66 1.20
C PHE A 81 -17.32 9.88 0.30
N SER A 82 -16.22 10.36 -0.26
CA SER A 82 -16.20 11.45 -1.23
C SER A 82 -15.33 11.11 -2.42
N VAL A 83 -15.85 11.34 -3.63
CA VAL A 83 -15.05 11.23 -4.86
C VAL A 83 -14.14 12.45 -4.96
N VAL A 84 -12.83 12.23 -4.90
CA VAL A 84 -11.80 13.28 -4.95
C VAL A 84 -11.57 13.71 -6.40
N ALA A 85 -11.47 12.73 -7.30
CA ALA A 85 -11.35 12.94 -8.73
C ALA A 85 -11.90 11.71 -9.47
N PHE A 86 -12.41 11.90 -10.68
CA PHE A 86 -12.81 10.79 -11.56
C PHE A 86 -12.56 11.14 -13.03
N GLN A 87 -12.44 10.10 -13.85
CA GLN A 87 -12.17 10.25 -15.28
C GLN A 87 -13.27 11.07 -15.97
N GLY A 88 -12.87 12.05 -16.78
CA GLY A 88 -13.75 13.00 -17.46
C GLY A 88 -14.12 14.23 -16.64
N LEU A 89 -13.80 14.27 -15.34
CA LEU A 89 -13.93 15.48 -14.54
C LEU A 89 -12.93 16.54 -15.02
N ARG A 90 -13.34 17.82 -15.02
CA ARG A 90 -12.45 18.94 -15.32
C ARG A 90 -11.27 18.95 -14.34
N SER A 91 -10.07 18.97 -14.91
CA SER A 91 -8.82 19.12 -14.16
C SER A 91 -8.62 20.58 -13.75
N PRO A 92 -7.88 20.88 -12.66
CA PRO A 92 -7.50 22.25 -12.31
C PRO A 92 -6.50 22.86 -13.32
N VAL A 93 -5.99 22.07 -14.27
CA VAL A 93 -5.23 22.56 -15.43
C VAL A 93 -6.21 23.08 -16.49
N PRO A 94 -6.07 24.35 -16.96
CA PRO A 94 -7.02 24.95 -17.90
C PRO A 94 -7.27 24.12 -19.16
N ARG A 95 -8.54 24.02 -19.56
CA ARG A 95 -9.02 23.35 -20.79
C ARG A 95 -8.81 21.82 -20.83
N THR A 96 -8.40 21.19 -19.75
CA THR A 96 -8.18 19.74 -19.70
C THR A 96 -9.20 19.01 -18.81
N THR A 97 -9.36 17.72 -19.05
CA THR A 97 -10.07 16.80 -18.15
C THR A 97 -9.17 15.63 -17.76
N TYR A 98 -9.47 14.98 -16.63
CA TYR A 98 -8.75 13.79 -16.19
C TYR A 98 -9.03 12.59 -17.09
N ASP A 99 -8.00 11.81 -17.42
CA ASP A 99 -8.13 10.56 -18.15
C ASP A 99 -7.80 9.34 -17.29
N SER A 100 -6.67 9.36 -16.59
CA SER A 100 -6.29 8.30 -15.66
C SER A 100 -5.46 8.84 -14.49
N PHE A 101 -5.26 8.01 -13.46
CA PHE A 101 -4.65 8.40 -12.20
C PHE A 101 -3.56 7.41 -11.79
N SER A 102 -2.52 7.89 -11.13
CA SER A 102 -1.58 7.07 -10.35
C SER A 102 -2.19 6.65 -9.02
N SER A 103 -1.46 5.81 -8.27
CA SER A 103 -1.69 5.60 -6.85
C SER A 103 -1.74 6.94 -6.11
N PRO A 104 -2.77 7.20 -5.29
CA PRO A 104 -2.83 8.39 -4.44
C PRO A 104 -1.96 8.21 -3.20
N SER A 105 -1.52 9.32 -2.63
CA SER A 105 -0.95 9.40 -1.28
C SER A 105 -1.72 10.42 -0.44
N MET A 106 -1.67 10.27 0.88
CA MET A 106 -2.32 11.17 1.83
C MET A 106 -1.48 11.31 3.10
N ASN A 107 -1.47 12.50 3.70
CA ASN A 107 -0.81 12.75 4.99
C ASN A 107 -1.83 12.93 6.13
N GLY A 108 -1.34 13.13 7.35
CA GLY A 108 -2.18 13.33 8.55
C GLY A 108 -3.09 14.55 8.53
N ALA A 109 -2.77 15.58 7.75
CA ALA A 109 -3.65 16.73 7.55
C ALA A 109 -4.77 16.46 6.52
N GLY A 110 -4.79 15.28 5.89
CA GLY A 110 -5.73 14.93 4.83
C GLY A 110 -5.43 15.61 3.50
N VAL A 111 -4.20 16.10 3.30
CA VAL A 111 -3.71 16.54 1.99
C VAL A 111 -3.51 15.30 1.14
N ILE A 112 -4.04 15.31 -0.08
CA ILE A 112 -3.94 14.19 -1.02
C ILE A 112 -3.07 14.61 -2.20
N ALA A 113 -2.19 13.73 -2.66
CA ALA A 113 -1.43 13.93 -3.89
C ALA A 113 -1.60 12.74 -4.85
N PHE A 114 -1.68 13.02 -6.14
CA PHE A 114 -1.70 12.00 -7.21
C PHE A 114 -1.18 12.61 -8.51
N SER A 115 -0.64 11.78 -9.41
CA SER A 115 -0.41 12.17 -10.79
C SER A 115 -1.60 11.76 -11.64
N ALA A 116 -1.91 12.56 -12.66
CA ALA A 116 -3.00 12.30 -13.58
C ALA A 116 -2.56 12.49 -15.02
N GLN A 117 -2.98 11.58 -15.90
CA GLN A 117 -2.99 11.83 -17.33
C GLN A 117 -4.18 12.71 -17.67
N LEU A 118 -3.94 13.67 -18.56
CA LEU A 118 -4.89 14.67 -18.99
C LEU A 118 -5.22 14.48 -20.47
N LYS A 119 -6.44 14.88 -20.85
CA LYS A 119 -6.89 14.91 -22.24
C LYS A 119 -7.47 16.26 -22.61
N ASP A 120 -7.93 16.36 -23.84
CA ASP A 120 -8.53 17.54 -24.50
C ASP A 120 -7.54 18.67 -24.84
N ASP A 121 -6.41 18.78 -24.12
CA ASP A 121 -5.40 19.80 -24.38
C ASP A 121 -4.01 19.42 -23.83
N VAL A 122 -3.03 20.31 -24.03
CA VAL A 122 -1.75 20.27 -23.31
C VAL A 122 -1.84 21.06 -22.00
N PRO A 123 -1.10 20.68 -20.95
CA PRO A 123 -0.17 19.54 -20.82
C PRO A 123 -0.85 18.16 -20.74
N LEU A 124 -0.11 17.10 -21.09
CA LEU A 124 -0.61 15.72 -21.12
C LEU A 124 -0.66 15.04 -19.75
N SER A 125 0.08 15.54 -18.76
CA SER A 125 0.02 15.02 -17.40
C SER A 125 0.28 16.12 -16.38
N ALA A 126 -0.22 15.92 -15.16
CA ALA A 126 0.00 16.83 -14.05
C ALA A 126 0.12 16.09 -12.72
N LEU A 127 0.92 16.64 -11.81
CA LEU A 127 0.89 16.33 -10.38
C LEU A 127 -0.16 17.23 -9.73
N ILE A 128 -1.13 16.61 -9.07
CA ILE A 128 -2.24 17.29 -8.41
C ILE A 128 -2.08 17.16 -6.91
N ARG A 129 -2.20 18.27 -6.20
CA ARG A 129 -2.32 18.34 -4.74
C ARG A 129 -3.73 18.82 -4.40
N VAL A 130 -4.40 18.13 -3.50
CA VAL A 130 -5.75 18.44 -3.02
C VAL A 130 -5.69 18.73 -1.53
N GLU A 131 -6.21 19.90 -1.14
CA GLU A 131 -6.24 20.36 0.25
C GLU A 131 -7.58 21.06 0.54
N GLY A 132 -8.30 20.59 1.55
CA GLY A 132 -9.64 21.13 1.87
C GLY A 132 -10.62 21.08 0.68
N GLY A 133 -10.51 20.05 -0.17
CA GLY A 133 -11.30 19.90 -1.40
C GLY A 133 -10.83 20.75 -2.59
N ASN A 134 -9.82 21.60 -2.41
CA ASN A 134 -9.26 22.41 -3.49
C ASN A 134 -8.13 21.68 -4.19
N ALA A 135 -8.35 21.26 -5.44
CA ALA A 135 -7.32 20.67 -6.29
C ALA A 135 -6.50 21.75 -6.99
N LYS A 136 -5.16 21.61 -6.97
CA LYS A 136 -4.23 22.48 -7.71
C LYS A 136 -3.16 21.65 -8.40
N PRO A 137 -2.76 21.99 -9.64
CA PRO A 137 -1.56 21.41 -10.22
C PRO A 137 -0.32 22.01 -9.53
N ILE A 138 0.62 21.15 -9.16
CA ILE A 138 1.90 21.56 -8.58
C ILE A 138 3.08 21.37 -9.56
N ALA A 139 2.88 20.54 -10.58
CA ALA A 139 3.77 20.39 -11.73
C ALA A 139 2.98 19.81 -12.91
N THR A 140 3.42 20.08 -14.13
CA THR A 140 2.84 19.58 -15.37
C THR A 140 3.92 19.22 -16.39
N THR A 141 3.56 18.47 -17.44
CA THR A 141 4.49 18.15 -18.54
C THR A 141 4.82 19.34 -19.46
N ALA A 142 4.23 20.51 -19.22
CA ALA A 142 4.64 21.76 -19.85
C ALA A 142 5.70 22.52 -19.03
N ASP A 143 5.92 22.13 -17.77
CA ASP A 143 6.86 22.82 -16.89
C ASP A 143 8.31 22.37 -17.16
N PRO A 144 9.29 23.29 -17.06
CA PRO A 144 10.69 22.95 -17.20
C PRO A 144 11.16 22.10 -16.01
N VAL A 145 12.10 21.20 -16.28
CA VAL A 145 12.82 20.48 -15.23
C VAL A 145 13.73 21.47 -14.49
N PRO A 146 13.75 21.49 -13.15
CA PRO A 146 14.60 22.40 -12.38
C PRO A 146 16.07 22.33 -12.82
N GLY A 147 16.66 23.50 -13.10
CA GLY A 147 18.05 23.62 -13.57
C GLY A 147 18.28 23.29 -15.04
N LEU A 148 17.25 22.85 -15.79
CA LEU A 148 17.34 22.45 -17.20
C LEU A 148 16.25 23.16 -18.02
N PRO A 149 16.41 24.45 -18.36
CA PRO A 149 15.35 25.25 -18.99
C PRO A 149 14.94 24.79 -20.40
N GLU A 150 15.76 24.00 -21.08
CA GLU A 150 15.44 23.42 -22.41
C GLU A 150 14.86 21.99 -22.33
N THR A 151 14.58 21.49 -21.12
CA THR A 151 14.00 20.17 -20.86
C THR A 151 12.71 20.35 -20.08
N THR A 152 11.60 19.77 -20.55
CA THR A 152 10.34 19.76 -19.81
C THR A 152 10.06 18.39 -19.23
N PHE A 153 9.24 18.32 -18.19
CA PHE A 153 8.74 17.04 -17.71
C PHE A 153 7.95 16.32 -18.82
N GLN A 154 8.07 15.00 -18.88
CA GLN A 154 7.35 14.14 -19.81
C GLN A 154 6.43 13.16 -19.09
N GLU A 155 6.83 12.72 -17.90
CA GLU A 155 6.11 11.69 -17.16
C GLU A 155 6.42 11.81 -15.66
N PHE A 156 5.43 11.50 -14.82
CA PHE A 156 5.54 11.49 -13.37
C PHE A 156 5.20 10.11 -12.80
N SER A 157 5.90 9.69 -11.74
CA SER A 157 5.50 8.54 -10.93
C SER A 157 4.27 8.85 -10.07
N ALA A 158 3.79 7.86 -9.31
CA ALA A 158 2.90 8.16 -8.18
C ALA A 158 3.63 9.09 -7.18
N PRO A 159 3.02 10.21 -6.76
CA PRO A 159 3.62 11.11 -5.79
C PRO A 159 3.33 10.67 -4.35
N LEU A 160 4.20 11.05 -3.43
CA LEU A 160 4.07 10.84 -1.99
C LEU A 160 4.00 12.19 -1.28
N VAL A 161 3.02 12.39 -0.41
CA VAL A 161 2.88 13.62 0.39
C VAL A 161 3.37 13.40 1.81
N SER A 162 4.42 14.13 2.19
CA SER A 162 5.01 14.12 3.54
C SER A 162 4.08 14.72 4.60
N SER A 163 4.44 14.55 5.87
CA SER A 163 3.75 15.18 7.02
C SER A 163 3.71 16.72 6.89
N ALA A 164 4.77 17.33 6.37
CA ALA A 164 4.87 18.76 6.09
C ALA A 164 4.02 19.23 4.89
N GLY A 165 3.42 18.32 4.14
CA GLY A 165 2.62 18.62 2.95
C GLY A 165 3.45 18.87 1.67
N ASN A 166 4.77 18.65 1.75
CA ASN A 166 5.67 18.61 0.60
C ASN A 166 5.44 17.31 -0.20
N VAL A 167 5.70 17.34 -1.50
CA VAL A 167 5.40 16.22 -2.41
C VAL A 167 6.67 15.66 -3.05
N LEU A 168 6.98 14.39 -2.80
CA LEU A 168 8.06 13.64 -3.45
C LEU A 168 7.53 12.89 -4.66
N PHE A 169 8.27 12.89 -5.76
CA PHE A 169 7.93 12.12 -6.96
C PHE A 169 9.16 11.79 -7.81
N GLY A 170 9.10 10.68 -8.55
CA GLY A 170 9.97 10.43 -9.68
C GLY A 170 9.43 11.11 -10.93
N ALA A 171 10.32 11.60 -11.79
CA ALA A 171 9.92 12.13 -13.09
C ALA A 171 10.95 11.88 -14.18
N ARG A 172 10.44 11.77 -15.41
CA ARG A 172 11.24 11.83 -16.63
C ARG A 172 11.11 13.20 -17.25
N GLY A 173 12.22 13.75 -17.71
CA GLY A 173 12.28 14.95 -18.53
C GLY A 173 12.75 14.61 -19.94
N GLY A 174 12.26 15.34 -20.92
CA GLY A 174 12.73 15.21 -22.29
C GLY A 174 12.86 16.54 -23.01
N GLY A 175 13.40 16.47 -24.22
CA GLY A 175 13.96 17.63 -24.91
C GLY A 175 15.37 17.31 -25.39
N LYS A 176 16.23 18.33 -25.51
CA LYS A 176 17.62 18.16 -25.96
C LYS A 176 18.48 17.37 -24.98
N THR A 177 18.17 17.47 -23.68
CA THR A 177 18.87 16.74 -22.62
C THR A 177 17.84 15.95 -21.80
N PRO A 178 17.41 14.77 -22.30
CA PRO A 178 16.53 13.88 -21.56
C PRO A 178 17.15 13.50 -20.21
N THR A 179 16.31 13.41 -19.19
CA THR A 179 16.74 13.18 -17.81
C THR A 179 15.72 12.36 -17.05
N THR A 180 16.13 11.77 -15.93
CA THR A 180 15.25 11.11 -14.98
C THR A 180 15.80 11.31 -13.57
N GLY A 181 14.92 11.37 -12.58
CA GLY A 181 15.35 11.57 -11.20
C GLY A 181 14.19 11.64 -10.22
N LEU A 182 14.54 11.89 -8.97
CA LEU A 182 13.60 12.23 -7.91
C LEU A 182 13.55 13.75 -7.73
N TYR A 183 12.36 14.25 -7.43
CA TYR A 183 12.08 15.66 -7.27
C TYR A 183 11.18 15.86 -6.05
N GLN A 184 11.43 16.95 -5.34
CA GLN A 184 10.57 17.43 -4.28
C GLN A 184 9.87 18.70 -4.71
N TRP A 185 8.57 18.79 -4.46
CA TRP A 185 7.83 20.04 -4.50
C TRP A 185 7.62 20.55 -3.07
N THR A 186 7.91 21.83 -2.90
CA THR A 186 7.58 22.61 -1.70
C THR A 186 6.87 23.89 -2.14
N PRO A 187 6.26 24.67 -1.23
CA PRO A 187 5.74 25.99 -1.57
C PRO A 187 6.78 26.95 -2.18
N ALA A 188 8.09 26.71 -1.96
CA ALA A 188 9.18 27.48 -2.55
C ALA A 188 9.52 27.07 -3.99
N GLY A 189 9.01 25.93 -4.47
CA GLY A 189 9.24 25.41 -5.82
C GLY A 189 9.70 23.96 -5.84
N ILE A 190 10.00 23.49 -7.05
CA ILE A 190 10.47 22.12 -7.30
C ILE A 190 11.99 22.09 -7.29
N GLN A 191 12.56 21.08 -6.63
CA GLN A 191 14.01 20.83 -6.58
C GLN A 191 14.29 19.37 -6.93
N SER A 192 15.40 19.12 -7.61
CA SER A 192 15.91 17.76 -7.83
C SER A 192 16.61 17.25 -6.59
N LEU A 193 16.43 15.97 -6.28
CA LEU A 193 17.17 15.27 -5.23
C LEU A 193 18.37 14.57 -5.85
N ALA A 194 19.53 14.70 -5.19
CA ALA A 194 20.68 13.88 -5.51
C ALA A 194 20.32 12.40 -5.31
N LEU A 195 20.79 11.53 -6.21
CA LEU A 195 20.65 10.08 -6.06
C LEU A 195 21.98 9.50 -5.56
N PRO A 196 21.95 8.36 -4.85
CA PRO A 196 23.17 7.61 -4.54
C PRO A 196 23.94 7.27 -5.82
N GLU A 197 25.27 7.34 -5.80
CA GLU A 197 26.13 7.15 -6.99
C GLU A 197 25.94 5.78 -7.67
N GLU A 198 25.51 4.78 -6.90
CA GLU A 198 25.26 3.43 -7.36
C GLU A 198 23.93 3.29 -8.14
N ILE A 199 23.06 4.30 -8.07
CA ILE A 199 21.80 4.37 -8.79
C ILE A 199 22.05 5.05 -10.14
N LYS A 200 22.31 4.22 -11.14
CA LYS A 200 22.53 4.66 -12.52
C LYS A 200 21.22 4.57 -13.29
N LEU A 201 20.65 5.72 -13.59
CA LEU A 201 19.44 5.82 -14.39
C LEU A 201 19.75 6.26 -15.82
N THR A 202 19.00 5.74 -16.77
CA THR A 202 18.93 6.15 -18.16
C THR A 202 17.70 7.04 -18.36
N PRO A 203 17.62 7.87 -19.41
CA PRO A 203 16.47 8.76 -19.62
C PRO A 203 15.10 8.07 -19.81
N ASN A 204 15.08 6.76 -20.03
CA ASN A 204 13.86 5.99 -20.15
C ASN A 204 13.41 5.35 -18.83
N ASP A 205 14.26 5.39 -17.80
CA ASP A 205 13.91 4.88 -16.49
C ASP A 205 12.98 5.85 -15.77
N LEU A 206 12.12 5.31 -14.91
CA LEU A 206 11.34 6.08 -13.94
C LEU A 206 11.46 5.38 -12.60
N LEU A 207 11.67 6.16 -11.54
CA LEU A 207 11.59 5.66 -10.18
C LEU A 207 10.14 5.67 -9.69
N GLU A 208 9.65 4.54 -9.19
CA GLU A 208 8.29 4.38 -8.66
C GLU A 208 8.33 4.01 -7.18
N PRO A 209 7.41 4.56 -6.37
CA PRO A 209 7.36 4.23 -4.95
C PRO A 209 6.81 2.81 -4.75
N VAL A 210 7.45 2.06 -3.86
CA VAL A 210 7.00 0.72 -3.41
C VAL A 210 6.63 0.68 -1.93
N TYR A 211 7.05 1.70 -1.19
CA TYR A 211 6.71 1.89 0.21
C TYR A 211 6.64 3.38 0.53
N PHE A 212 5.71 3.72 1.42
CA PHE A 212 5.63 5.02 2.06
C PHE A 212 5.07 4.85 3.47
N GLY A 213 5.76 5.38 4.48
CA GLY A 213 5.32 5.38 5.86
C GLY A 213 5.76 6.68 6.54
N HIS A 214 4.79 7.50 6.96
CA HIS A 214 4.98 8.82 7.54
C HIS A 214 5.87 9.75 6.69
N ASP A 215 7.17 9.76 6.93
CA ASP A 215 8.17 10.58 6.24
C ASP A 215 9.35 9.73 5.69
N GLU A 216 9.12 8.45 5.46
CA GLU A 216 10.07 7.57 4.78
C GLU A 216 9.44 6.94 3.54
N ALA A 217 10.18 6.95 2.45
CA ALA A 217 9.74 6.40 1.18
C ALA A 217 10.81 5.52 0.55
N VAL A 218 10.38 4.52 -0.21
CA VAL A 218 11.29 3.68 -0.98
C VAL A 218 10.89 3.69 -2.44
N PHE A 219 11.86 3.99 -3.29
CA PHE A 219 11.72 4.00 -4.74
C PHE A 219 12.55 2.89 -5.38
N VAL A 220 12.00 2.30 -6.44
CA VAL A 220 12.69 1.35 -7.32
C VAL A 220 12.52 1.74 -8.78
N PRO A 221 13.41 1.31 -9.68
CA PRO A 221 13.17 1.45 -11.11
C PRO A 221 11.87 0.75 -11.53
N ARG A 222 11.07 1.42 -12.34
CA ARG A 222 9.86 0.89 -12.96
C ARG A 222 10.15 -0.44 -13.67
N GLY A 223 9.23 -1.38 -13.54
CA GLY A 223 9.37 -2.75 -14.06
C GLY A 223 10.01 -3.71 -13.06
N THR A 224 10.51 -3.23 -11.92
CA THR A 224 10.82 -4.09 -10.77
C THR A 224 9.53 -4.76 -10.29
N SER A 225 9.57 -6.08 -10.07
CA SER A 225 8.43 -6.80 -9.51
C SER A 225 8.06 -6.26 -8.13
N PRO A 226 6.81 -5.79 -7.90
CA PRO A 226 6.40 -5.24 -6.61
C PRO A 226 6.60 -6.23 -5.46
N ALA A 227 6.29 -7.51 -5.65
CA ALA A 227 6.46 -8.54 -4.63
C ALA A 227 7.95 -8.72 -4.25
N VAL A 228 8.86 -8.69 -5.23
CA VAL A 228 10.30 -8.79 -4.98
C VAL A 228 10.82 -7.53 -4.28
N ALA A 229 10.36 -6.35 -4.71
CA ALA A 229 10.75 -5.08 -4.10
C ALA A 229 10.29 -4.98 -2.64
N VAL A 230 9.04 -5.33 -2.35
CA VAL A 230 8.48 -5.35 -0.99
C VAL A 230 9.22 -6.36 -0.12
N GLU A 231 9.44 -7.59 -0.59
CA GLU A 231 10.16 -8.59 0.21
C GLU A 231 11.61 -8.16 0.50
N GLN A 232 12.34 -7.64 -0.50
CA GLN A 232 13.71 -7.19 -0.30
C GLN A 232 13.79 -5.90 0.51
N PHE A 233 12.80 -5.02 0.43
CA PHE A 233 12.72 -3.86 1.31
C PHE A 233 12.56 -4.31 2.76
N PHE A 234 11.58 -5.18 3.04
CA PHE A 234 11.40 -5.78 4.37
C PHE A 234 12.71 -6.39 4.87
N ARG A 235 13.37 -7.21 4.03
CA ARG A 235 14.63 -7.86 4.38
C ARG A 235 15.73 -6.85 4.73
N ALA A 236 15.88 -5.79 3.95
CA ALA A 236 16.88 -4.75 4.20
C ALA A 236 16.65 -4.04 5.54
N VAL A 237 15.39 -3.65 5.83
CA VAL A 237 15.06 -2.99 7.09
C VAL A 237 15.20 -3.95 8.27
N ALA A 238 14.71 -5.17 8.15
CA ALA A 238 14.71 -6.14 9.23
C ALA A 238 16.13 -6.57 9.63
N VAL A 239 16.97 -6.88 8.65
CA VAL A 239 18.39 -7.23 8.87
C VAL A 239 19.11 -6.08 9.57
N ARG A 240 19.02 -4.88 9.00
CA ARG A 240 19.74 -3.72 9.54
C ARG A 240 19.26 -3.35 10.94
N SER A 241 17.95 -3.27 11.14
CA SER A 241 17.37 -2.75 12.38
C SER A 241 17.42 -3.77 13.52
N PHE A 242 17.25 -5.06 13.24
CA PHE A 242 17.05 -6.07 14.28
C PHE A 242 18.13 -7.15 14.32
N GLN A 243 18.92 -7.34 13.27
CA GLN A 243 20.00 -8.34 13.29
C GLN A 243 21.37 -7.69 13.44
N GLU A 244 21.56 -6.48 12.89
CA GLU A 244 22.83 -5.76 12.98
C GLU A 244 22.87 -4.77 14.15
N LEU A 245 21.83 -3.93 14.28
CA LEU A 245 21.80 -2.90 15.33
C LEU A 245 21.35 -3.43 16.69
N ASN A 246 20.33 -4.29 16.72
CA ASN A 246 19.77 -4.87 17.94
C ASN A 246 19.69 -6.40 17.87
N PRO A 247 20.84 -7.11 17.73
CA PRO A 247 20.85 -8.54 17.49
C PRO A 247 20.07 -9.29 18.57
N PRO A 248 19.29 -10.33 18.21
CA PRO A 248 18.58 -11.11 19.20
C PRO A 248 19.57 -11.72 20.20
N PRO A 249 19.27 -11.67 21.52
CA PRO A 249 20.27 -11.92 22.55
C PRO A 249 20.81 -13.36 22.62
N GLN A 250 20.18 -14.37 21.98
CA GLN A 250 20.67 -15.76 21.92
C GLN A 250 20.23 -16.51 20.65
N VAL A 251 21.15 -17.23 19.99
CA VAL A 251 20.88 -18.04 18.78
C VAL A 251 19.84 -19.15 19.03
N SER A 252 19.82 -19.72 20.24
CA SER A 252 18.84 -20.71 20.66
C SER A 252 17.40 -20.16 20.77
N GLU A 253 17.24 -18.85 20.83
CA GLU A 253 15.95 -18.16 20.92
C GLU A 253 15.53 -17.50 19.59
N THR A 254 16.37 -17.61 18.55
CA THR A 254 16.08 -17.07 17.22
C THR A 254 15.51 -18.12 16.29
N VAL A 255 14.51 -17.71 15.52
CA VAL A 255 13.92 -18.50 14.44
C VAL A 255 14.14 -17.81 13.11
N GLU A 256 14.24 -18.61 12.04
CA GLU A 256 14.16 -18.09 10.69
C GLU A 256 12.73 -17.63 10.43
N PHE A 257 12.55 -16.33 10.22
CA PHE A 257 11.25 -15.75 9.90
C PHE A 257 11.01 -15.68 8.40
N LEU A 258 12.03 -15.26 7.63
CA LEU A 258 11.93 -15.21 6.17
C LEU A 258 13.11 -15.95 5.52
N PRO A 259 12.85 -17.09 4.86
CA PRO A 259 13.89 -17.89 4.22
C PRO A 259 14.63 -17.14 3.10
N PRO A 260 15.83 -17.61 2.71
CA PRO A 260 16.59 -17.06 1.59
C PRO A 260 15.96 -17.38 0.23
N ARG A 261 16.19 -16.52 -0.75
CA ARG A 261 15.72 -16.60 -2.14
C ARG A 261 16.91 -16.71 -3.10
N VAL A 262 17.41 -17.93 -3.28
CA VAL A 262 18.66 -18.18 -4.03
C VAL A 262 18.60 -17.76 -5.51
N VAL A 263 17.40 -17.72 -6.10
CA VAL A 263 17.19 -17.41 -7.53
C VAL A 263 16.71 -15.99 -7.80
N GLN A 264 16.46 -15.17 -6.78
CA GLN A 264 15.91 -13.83 -6.98
C GLN A 264 17.04 -12.81 -7.23
N PRO A 265 16.88 -11.90 -8.22
CA PRO A 265 17.85 -10.84 -8.46
C PRO A 265 17.79 -9.78 -7.34
N ARG A 266 18.94 -9.19 -7.02
CA ARG A 266 19.00 -8.05 -6.07
C ARG A 266 18.33 -6.81 -6.66
N VAL A 267 17.50 -6.17 -5.86
CA VAL A 267 16.84 -4.90 -6.16
C VAL A 267 17.65 -3.78 -5.52
N ARG A 268 18.01 -2.78 -6.32
CA ARG A 268 18.59 -1.52 -5.81
C ARG A 268 17.44 -0.56 -5.53
N MET A 269 17.33 -0.15 -4.28
CA MET A 269 16.29 0.74 -3.81
C MET A 269 16.89 2.08 -3.40
N VAL A 270 16.12 3.15 -3.58
CA VAL A 270 16.43 4.47 -3.04
C VAL A 270 15.51 4.68 -1.84
N LEU A 271 16.09 4.66 -0.64
CA LEU A 271 15.41 5.11 0.57
C LEU A 271 15.48 6.63 0.62
N VAL A 272 14.34 7.28 0.87
CA VAL A 272 14.23 8.73 1.01
C VAL A 272 13.63 9.05 2.37
N SER A 273 14.36 9.81 3.18
CA SER A 273 13.84 10.44 4.40
C SER A 273 13.31 11.84 4.06
N LEU A 274 12.13 12.19 4.59
CA LEU A 274 11.31 13.35 4.28
C LEU A 274 11.12 14.22 5.53
N GLU A 275 12.21 14.60 6.20
CA GLU A 275 12.13 15.37 7.46
C GLU A 275 11.90 16.86 7.18
N GLY A 276 10.63 17.29 7.23
CA GLY A 276 10.26 18.68 6.99
C GLY A 276 10.60 19.11 5.56
N ASN A 277 11.62 19.96 5.42
CA ASN A 277 12.14 20.40 4.11
C ASN A 277 13.45 19.70 3.70
N ASN A 278 13.99 18.84 4.55
CA ASN A 278 15.26 18.14 4.32
C ASN A 278 14.98 16.75 3.78
N PHE A 279 15.29 16.55 2.50
CA PHE A 279 15.10 15.25 1.84
C PHE A 279 16.48 14.63 1.61
N GLN A 280 16.68 13.43 2.15
CA GLN A 280 17.95 12.71 2.02
C GLN A 280 17.72 11.36 1.37
N THR A 281 18.57 11.01 0.42
CA THR A 281 18.52 9.73 -0.27
C THR A 281 19.66 8.83 0.17
N VAL A 282 19.38 7.55 0.38
CA VAL A 282 20.39 6.53 0.68
C VAL A 282 20.12 5.29 -0.17
N LEU A 283 21.21 4.62 -0.61
CA LEU A 283 21.08 3.33 -1.25
C LEU A 283 20.63 2.29 -0.23
N LEU A 284 19.57 1.56 -0.56
CA LEU A 284 19.11 0.42 0.22
C LEU A 284 19.16 -0.84 -0.65
N VAL A 285 19.71 -1.92 -0.11
CA VAL A 285 19.82 -3.21 -0.80
C VAL A 285 19.40 -4.30 0.17
N GLY A 286 18.35 -5.05 -0.19
CA GLY A 286 17.99 -6.28 0.51
C GLY A 286 18.71 -7.45 -0.13
N ASP A 287 19.53 -8.19 0.62
CA ASP A 287 20.23 -9.35 0.07
C ASP A 287 19.30 -10.57 0.06
N PRO A 288 18.77 -11.03 -1.10
CA PRO A 288 17.77 -12.08 -1.14
C PRO A 288 18.29 -13.41 -0.55
N ILE A 289 19.60 -13.65 -0.52
CA ILE A 289 20.20 -14.87 0.04
C ILE A 289 20.38 -14.82 1.57
N GLN A 290 20.18 -13.67 2.20
CA GLN A 290 20.32 -13.53 3.65
C GLN A 290 18.97 -13.78 4.34
N PRO A 291 18.83 -14.80 5.22
CA PRO A 291 17.58 -15.02 5.94
C PRO A 291 17.29 -13.88 6.93
N VAL A 292 16.01 -13.57 7.13
CA VAL A 292 15.57 -12.70 8.23
C VAL A 292 15.37 -13.56 9.47
N MET A 293 16.10 -13.24 10.53
CA MET A 293 16.00 -13.90 11.82
C MET A 293 15.30 -13.01 12.83
N ALA A 294 14.49 -13.60 13.70
CA ALA A 294 13.82 -12.89 14.79
C ALA A 294 13.69 -13.75 16.04
N LYS A 295 13.56 -13.12 17.21
CA LYS A 295 13.18 -13.83 18.43
C LYS A 295 11.68 -14.11 18.40
N GLN A 296 11.29 -15.34 18.71
CA GLN A 296 9.88 -15.71 18.81
C GLN A 296 9.30 -15.32 20.16
N GLN A 297 8.06 -14.82 20.18
CA GLN A 297 7.31 -14.67 21.43
C GLN A 297 7.10 -16.03 22.13
N PRO A 298 7.43 -16.14 23.43
CA PRO A 298 7.23 -17.37 24.19
C PRO A 298 5.78 -17.86 24.14
N GLY A 299 5.57 -19.15 23.89
CA GLY A 299 4.25 -19.78 23.86
C GLY A 299 3.48 -19.64 22.54
N ALA A 300 4.04 -18.94 21.55
CA ALA A 300 3.44 -18.77 20.23
C ALA A 300 4.41 -19.22 19.12
N PRO A 301 4.63 -20.53 18.91
CA PRO A 301 5.45 -21.02 17.81
C PRO A 301 4.87 -20.56 16.46
N LEU A 302 5.74 -20.11 15.57
CA LEU A 302 5.42 -19.51 14.26
C LEU A 302 6.26 -20.20 13.21
N ARG A 303 5.66 -20.36 12.04
CA ARG A 303 6.34 -20.87 10.86
C ARG A 303 7.01 -19.71 10.11
N PRO A 304 8.07 -20.00 9.35
CA PRO A 304 8.62 -19.02 8.43
C PRO A 304 7.56 -18.55 7.43
N LEU A 305 7.67 -17.30 6.98
CA LEU A 305 6.86 -16.75 5.91
C LEU A 305 7.19 -17.43 4.57
N ALA A 306 6.15 -17.79 3.85
CA ALA A 306 6.23 -18.15 2.44
C ALA A 306 6.36 -16.88 1.59
N GLU A 307 5.53 -15.87 1.86
CA GLU A 307 5.48 -14.62 1.09
C GLU A 307 5.24 -13.40 1.98
N VAL A 308 5.82 -12.27 1.58
CA VAL A 308 5.52 -10.94 2.10
C VAL A 308 4.60 -10.25 1.10
N LEU A 309 3.33 -10.07 1.47
CA LEU A 309 2.29 -9.53 0.60
C LEU A 309 2.16 -8.00 0.68
N GLY A 310 2.63 -7.42 1.78
CA GLY A 310 2.64 -5.99 2.01
C GLY A 310 3.31 -5.66 3.33
N GLN A 311 3.72 -4.41 3.48
CA GLN A 311 4.26 -3.91 4.72
C GLN A 311 3.86 -2.46 4.96
N THR A 312 3.82 -2.07 6.22
CA THR A 312 3.61 -0.70 6.66
C THR A 312 4.36 -0.44 7.97
N GLY A 313 4.58 0.84 8.30
CA GLY A 313 5.14 1.22 9.59
C GLY A 313 4.10 1.01 10.69
N GLY A 314 4.56 0.63 11.87
CA GLY A 314 3.82 0.71 13.12
C GLY A 314 4.47 1.73 14.06
N GLU A 315 3.94 1.84 15.28
CA GLU A 315 4.50 2.73 16.29
C GLU A 315 6.01 2.53 16.50
N ARG A 316 6.73 3.62 16.79
CA ARG A 316 8.14 3.59 17.21
C ARG A 316 9.10 2.90 16.21
N GLY A 317 8.76 2.87 14.92
CA GLY A 317 9.58 2.24 13.89
C GLY A 317 9.38 0.72 13.78
N ASN A 318 8.33 0.19 14.40
CA ASN A 318 7.92 -1.19 14.22
C ASN A 318 7.54 -1.47 12.76
N ILE A 319 7.73 -2.72 12.32
CA ILE A 319 7.34 -3.14 10.97
C ILE A 319 6.14 -4.06 11.07
N ILE A 320 5.03 -3.65 10.44
CA ILE A 320 3.83 -4.47 10.29
C ILE A 320 3.82 -5.10 8.92
N ILE A 321 3.57 -6.41 8.86
CA ILE A 321 3.72 -7.21 7.66
C ILE A 321 2.48 -8.05 7.45
N ALA A 322 1.94 -8.03 6.24
CA ALA A 322 0.99 -9.03 5.77
C ALA A 322 1.76 -10.17 5.09
N GLY A 323 1.51 -11.41 5.49
CA GLY A 323 2.19 -12.55 4.89
C GLY A 323 1.46 -13.87 5.07
N THR A 324 1.89 -14.87 4.31
CA THR A 324 1.44 -16.27 4.42
C THR A 324 2.60 -17.12 4.94
N THR A 325 2.30 -18.28 5.52
CA THR A 325 3.32 -19.16 6.11
C THR A 325 3.62 -20.38 5.24
N VAL A 326 4.86 -20.88 5.34
CA VAL A 326 5.31 -22.05 4.58
C VAL A 326 4.44 -23.28 4.90
N GLY A 327 3.91 -23.89 3.84
CA GLY A 327 3.05 -25.07 3.91
C GLY A 327 1.63 -24.78 4.38
N GLN A 328 1.26 -23.51 4.59
CA GLN A 328 -0.09 -23.06 4.92
C GLN A 328 -0.39 -21.74 4.17
N GLU A 329 -0.40 -21.79 2.84
CA GLU A 329 -0.61 -20.62 1.99
C GLU A 329 -1.97 -19.93 2.20
N GLY A 330 -2.95 -20.64 2.81
CA GLY A 330 -4.22 -20.07 3.24
C GLY A 330 -4.21 -19.36 4.60
N ASP A 331 -3.11 -19.45 5.37
CA ASP A 331 -2.93 -18.81 6.68
C ASP A 331 -2.35 -17.40 6.51
N LEU A 332 -3.18 -16.50 5.96
CA LEU A 332 -2.90 -15.08 5.92
C LEU A 332 -2.93 -14.51 7.34
N ALA A 333 -1.91 -13.74 7.71
CA ALA A 333 -1.90 -13.03 8.98
C ALA A 333 -1.11 -11.71 8.89
N LEU A 334 -1.33 -10.88 9.91
CA LEU A 334 -0.48 -9.74 10.19
C LEU A 334 0.55 -10.12 11.25
N TYR A 335 1.78 -9.68 11.04
CA TYR A 335 2.92 -9.89 11.94
C TYR A 335 3.52 -8.54 12.29
N CYS A 336 3.97 -8.39 13.53
CA CYS A 336 4.93 -7.35 13.88
C CYS A 336 6.32 -7.97 13.98
N LEU A 337 7.30 -7.31 13.36
CA LEU A 337 8.68 -7.37 13.81
C LEU A 337 8.97 -6.10 14.60
N CYS A 338 8.84 -6.22 15.92
CA CYS A 338 8.89 -5.15 16.90
C CYS A 338 10.10 -5.38 17.82
N ASP A 339 11.08 -4.48 17.88
CA ASP A 339 12.27 -4.63 18.74
C ASP A 339 12.99 -5.99 18.62
N GLY A 340 13.00 -6.57 17.41
CA GLY A 340 13.59 -7.89 17.14
C GLY A 340 12.76 -9.09 17.63
N LEU A 341 11.60 -8.82 18.24
CA LEU A 341 10.58 -9.80 18.59
C LEU A 341 9.58 -9.95 17.44
N LEU A 342 9.36 -11.18 17.03
CA LEU A 342 8.32 -11.55 16.09
C LEU A 342 7.05 -11.97 16.83
N THR A 343 5.97 -11.25 16.55
CA THR A 343 4.64 -11.52 17.08
C THR A 343 3.62 -11.57 15.95
N ARG A 344 2.76 -12.58 15.95
CA ARG A 344 1.57 -12.63 15.08
C ARG A 344 0.47 -11.81 15.75
N LEU A 345 -0.02 -10.79 15.05
CA LEU A 345 -0.94 -9.78 15.61
C LEU A 345 -2.41 -10.20 15.53
N THR A 346 -2.73 -11.04 14.55
CA THR A 346 -4.11 -11.49 14.29
C THR A 346 -4.26 -12.96 14.62
N SER A 347 -5.46 -13.40 15.00
CA SER A 347 -5.74 -14.83 15.21
C SER A 347 -5.98 -15.55 13.86
N PRO A 348 -5.82 -16.89 13.76
CA PRO A 348 -6.15 -17.60 12.53
C PRO A 348 -7.62 -17.43 12.12
N GLU A 349 -8.52 -17.34 13.10
CA GLU A 349 -9.95 -17.15 12.90
C GLU A 349 -10.28 -15.76 12.32
N GLU A 350 -9.51 -14.74 12.68
CA GLU A 350 -9.73 -13.36 12.25
C GLU A 350 -9.71 -13.22 10.72
N PHE A 351 -8.71 -13.84 10.08
CA PHE A 351 -8.61 -13.87 8.62
C PHE A 351 -9.33 -15.05 7.97
N LEU A 352 -9.70 -16.10 8.72
CA LEU A 352 -10.39 -17.25 8.13
C LEU A 352 -11.69 -16.84 7.42
N ALA A 353 -12.48 -15.95 8.02
CA ALA A 353 -13.71 -15.44 7.40
C ALA A 353 -13.44 -14.69 6.08
N LEU A 354 -12.33 -13.94 6.02
CA LEU A 354 -11.89 -13.19 4.84
C LEU A 354 -11.36 -14.14 3.76
N MET A 355 -10.57 -15.13 4.16
CA MET A 355 -9.91 -16.10 3.27
C MET A 355 -10.89 -17.12 2.68
N VAL A 356 -11.96 -17.47 3.38
CA VAL A 356 -13.04 -18.32 2.83
C VAL A 356 -13.74 -17.60 1.68
N GLY A 357 -14.02 -16.30 1.82
CA GLY A 357 -14.59 -15.47 0.75
C GLY A 357 -13.59 -15.22 -0.39
N ALA A 358 -12.32 -14.97 -0.06
CA ALA A 358 -11.25 -14.72 -1.02
C ALA A 358 -10.70 -16.00 -1.69
N ARG A 359 -11.12 -17.19 -1.24
CA ARG A 359 -10.64 -18.52 -1.65
C ARG A 359 -9.11 -18.63 -1.72
N GLY A 360 -8.42 -18.15 -0.69
CA GLY A 360 -6.95 -18.22 -0.64
C GLY A 360 -6.22 -17.10 -1.40
N ARG A 361 -6.93 -16.12 -1.97
CA ARG A 361 -6.28 -14.94 -2.57
C ARG A 361 -5.83 -13.98 -1.48
N GLY A 362 -4.57 -13.53 -1.57
CA GLY A 362 -3.93 -12.67 -0.58
C GLY A 362 -4.36 -11.20 -0.63
N ILE A 363 -3.73 -10.41 0.24
CA ILE A 363 -3.88 -8.95 0.31
C ILE A 363 -3.30 -8.32 -0.98
N LEU A 364 -4.09 -7.44 -1.61
CA LEU A 364 -3.71 -6.73 -2.84
C LEU A 364 -3.04 -5.39 -2.57
N SER A 365 -3.32 -4.80 -1.41
CA SER A 365 -2.79 -3.51 -0.97
C SER A 365 -2.93 -3.44 0.54
N LEU A 366 -1.90 -2.91 1.21
CA LEU A 366 -1.84 -2.71 2.66
C LEU A 366 -1.35 -1.28 2.92
N ALA A 367 -1.96 -0.58 3.87
CA ALA A 367 -1.41 0.63 4.45
C ALA A 367 -1.77 0.70 5.93
N GLY A 368 -0.98 1.43 6.70
CA GLY A 368 -1.21 1.67 8.11
C GLY A 368 -1.22 3.16 8.41
N ASP A 369 -1.81 3.49 9.56
CA ASP A 369 -1.80 4.82 10.17
C ASP A 369 -0.46 5.14 10.86
N SER A 370 0.53 4.23 10.80
CA SER A 370 1.80 4.28 11.55
C SER A 370 1.64 4.26 13.07
N GLN A 371 0.44 3.94 13.56
CA GLN A 371 0.09 3.77 14.96
C GLN A 371 -0.40 2.33 15.19
N HIS A 372 -1.72 2.16 15.31
CA HIS A 372 -2.35 0.91 15.72
C HIS A 372 -3.44 0.46 14.75
N THR A 373 -3.45 0.95 13.51
CA THR A 373 -4.52 0.59 12.58
C THR A 373 -3.99 0.34 11.19
N VAL A 374 -4.44 -0.75 10.57
CA VAL A 374 -4.12 -1.05 9.18
C VAL A 374 -5.38 -1.24 8.35
N ALA A 375 -5.31 -0.74 7.12
CA ALA A 375 -6.30 -0.96 6.08
C ALA A 375 -5.73 -1.86 5.00
N PHE A 376 -6.55 -2.77 4.47
CA PHE A 376 -6.14 -3.66 3.39
C PHE A 376 -7.26 -3.98 2.42
N VAL A 377 -6.88 -4.27 1.18
CA VAL A 377 -7.78 -4.75 0.13
C VAL A 377 -7.60 -6.24 -0.06
N THR A 378 -8.71 -6.99 -0.07
CA THR A 378 -8.72 -8.41 -0.43
C THR A 378 -9.79 -8.71 -1.47
N PRO A 379 -9.58 -9.69 -2.37
CA PRO A 379 -10.63 -10.22 -3.23
C PRO A 379 -11.76 -10.84 -2.41
N THR A 380 -12.99 -10.77 -2.90
CA THR A 380 -14.19 -11.32 -2.22
C THR A 380 -15.03 -12.24 -3.11
N GLY A 381 -14.73 -12.31 -4.40
CA GLY A 381 -15.48 -13.10 -5.36
C GLY A 381 -14.76 -14.36 -5.86
N ALA A 382 -15.44 -15.13 -6.70
CA ALA A 382 -14.88 -16.32 -7.34
C ALA A 382 -13.67 -15.99 -8.24
N PRO A 383 -12.77 -16.96 -8.51
CA PRO A 383 -11.68 -16.75 -9.44
C PRO A 383 -12.17 -16.24 -10.80
N GLY A 384 -11.55 -15.16 -11.30
CA GLY A 384 -11.96 -14.49 -12.53
C GLY A 384 -12.97 -13.35 -12.35
N THR A 385 -13.51 -13.17 -11.15
CA THR A 385 -14.20 -11.92 -10.77
C THR A 385 -13.18 -10.91 -10.23
N ASP A 386 -13.51 -9.63 -10.37
CA ASP A 386 -12.75 -8.49 -9.85
C ASP A 386 -13.39 -7.88 -8.61
N SER A 387 -14.24 -8.64 -7.90
CA SER A 387 -14.84 -8.19 -6.65
C SER A 387 -13.79 -8.12 -5.54
N THR A 388 -13.75 -6.96 -4.87
CA THR A 388 -12.81 -6.69 -3.76
C THR A 388 -13.52 -5.97 -2.62
N ALA A 389 -12.94 -5.99 -1.43
CA ALA A 389 -13.39 -5.18 -0.30
C ALA A 389 -12.21 -4.57 0.46
N ILE A 390 -12.46 -3.39 1.04
CA ILE A 390 -11.56 -2.69 1.96
C ILE A 390 -11.96 -3.08 3.38
N TYR A 391 -10.98 -3.54 4.14
CA TYR A 391 -11.10 -3.84 5.56
C TYR A 391 -10.14 -2.97 6.36
N VAL A 392 -10.51 -2.70 7.60
CA VAL A 392 -9.67 -2.03 8.59
C VAL A 392 -9.59 -2.93 9.81
N THR A 393 -8.38 -3.11 10.35
CA THR A 393 -8.17 -3.86 11.60
C THR A 393 -7.31 -3.06 12.56
N PRO A 394 -7.74 -2.88 13.82
CA PRO A 394 -6.88 -2.37 14.86
C PRO A 394 -5.86 -3.43 15.25
N LEU A 395 -4.61 -3.00 15.44
CA LEU A 395 -3.51 -3.79 15.95
C LEU A 395 -3.48 -3.70 17.49
N PRO A 396 -3.07 -4.79 18.16
CA PRO A 396 -3.02 -4.86 19.62
C PRO A 396 -1.94 -3.99 20.28
#